data_AF-A0A5A5RZ21-F1
#
_entry.id   AF-A0A5A5RZ21-F1
#
_cell.length_a   1.000
_cell.length_b   1.000
_cell.length_c   1.000
_cell.angle_alpha   90.00
_cell.angle_beta   90.00
_cell.angle_gamma   90.00
#
_symmetry.space_group_name_H-M   'P 1'
#
loop_
_entity.id
_entity.type
_entity.pdbx_description
1 polymer ?
#
loop_
_entity_poly.entity_id
_entity_poly.type
_entity_poly.pdbx_seq_one_letter_code
_entity_poly.pdbx_strand_id
1 'polypeptide(L)'
;MKNFLGEQNEGLAKSEWKITCELFAPYAPEENSVEAIWFQLKNLLRRFYRFGKNFKIINFLFEFFAKYNLFKFPNLKRFDAFSQLI
;
A
#
# COMPACT_ATOMS: atom_id res chain seq x y z
N MET A 1 8.27 5.97 -15.98
CA MET A 1 7.61 4.65 -15.81
C MET A 1 7.74 3.77 -17.04
N LYS A 2 7.29 4.19 -18.23
CA LYS A 2 7.40 3.38 -19.46
C LYS A 2 8.84 2.94 -19.77
N ASN A 3 9.81 3.86 -19.70
CA ASN A 3 11.23 3.53 -19.93
C ASN A 3 11.75 2.50 -18.94
N PHE A 4 11.51 2.70 -17.64
CA PHE A 4 11.88 1.75 -16.60
C PHE A 4 11.23 0.36 -16.80
N LEU A 5 9.94 0.29 -17.10
CA LEU A 5 9.28 -0.99 -17.41
C LEU A 5 9.88 -1.65 -18.65
N GLY A 6 10.28 -0.86 -19.65
CA GLY A 6 11.00 -1.33 -20.84
C GLY A 6 12.34 -1.96 -20.47
N GLU A 7 13.15 -1.28 -19.66
CA GLU A 7 14.44 -1.79 -19.18
C GLU A 7 14.29 -3.06 -18.32
N GLN A 8 13.29 -3.11 -17.43
CA GLN A 8 13.14 -4.24 -16.50
C GLN A 8 12.56 -5.50 -17.18
N ASN A 9 11.78 -5.32 -18.24
CA ASN A 9 11.12 -6.42 -18.96
C ASN A 9 11.71 -6.66 -20.36
N GLU A 10 12.88 -6.07 -20.66
CA GLU A 10 13.50 -6.18 -21.98
C GLU A 10 13.76 -7.64 -22.36
N GLY A 11 13.34 -8.03 -23.57
CA GLY A 11 13.52 -9.38 -24.11
C GLY A 11 12.65 -10.46 -23.46
N LEU A 12 11.81 -10.13 -22.48
CA LEU A 12 10.92 -11.10 -21.81
C LEU A 12 9.55 -11.17 -22.50
N ALA A 13 9.01 -12.38 -22.60
CA ALA A 13 7.61 -12.55 -22.95
C ALA A 13 6.72 -11.95 -21.86
N LYS A 14 5.49 -11.54 -22.22
CA LYS A 14 4.57 -10.90 -21.26
C LYS A 14 4.26 -11.74 -20.03
N SER A 15 4.24 -13.07 -20.18
CA SER A 15 4.05 -14.03 -19.08
C SER A 15 5.24 -14.09 -18.10
N GLU A 16 6.40 -13.58 -18.51
CA GLU A 16 7.65 -13.62 -17.75
C GLU A 16 8.07 -12.22 -17.25
N TRP A 17 7.19 -11.22 -17.40
CA TRP A 17 7.47 -9.87 -16.92
C TRP A 17 7.70 -9.86 -15.42
N LYS A 18 8.80 -9.23 -15.01
CA LYS A 18 9.24 -9.14 -13.62
C LYS A 18 8.47 -8.07 -12.85
N ILE A 19 8.12 -6.99 -13.55
CA ILE A 19 7.41 -5.84 -12.97
C ILE A 19 6.30 -5.41 -13.93
N THR A 20 5.10 -5.30 -13.42
CA THR A 20 3.94 -4.79 -14.15
C THR A 20 3.38 -3.55 -13.46
N CYS A 21 2.60 -2.75 -14.20
CA CYS A 21 1.80 -1.68 -13.62
C CYS A 21 0.33 -2.00 -13.79
N GLU A 22 -0.41 -1.95 -12.71
CA GLU A 22 -1.86 -1.98 -12.71
C GLU A 22 -2.41 -0.56 -12.92
N LEU A 23 -3.38 -0.44 -13.84
CA LEU A 23 -4.07 0.82 -14.09
C LEU A 23 -5.36 0.84 -13.27
N PHE A 24 -5.45 1.76 -12.32
CA PHE A 24 -6.68 1.97 -11.54
C PHE A 24 -7.65 2.91 -12.26
N ALA A 25 -8.94 2.72 -12.00
CA ALA A 25 -9.96 3.63 -12.48
C ALA A 25 -9.79 5.03 -11.84
N PRO A 26 -10.04 6.12 -12.58
CA PRO A 26 -10.05 7.46 -12.00
C PRO A 26 -11.04 7.55 -10.84
N TYR A 27 -10.64 8.20 -9.75
CA TYR A 27 -11.48 8.44 -8.56
C TYR A 27 -11.98 7.17 -7.84
N ALA A 28 -11.30 6.04 -8.01
CA ALA A 28 -11.64 4.76 -7.37
C ALA A 28 -10.57 4.36 -6.32
N PRO A 29 -10.44 5.09 -5.19
CA PRO A 29 -9.44 4.80 -4.16
C PRO A 29 -9.61 3.40 -3.54
N GLU A 30 -10.80 2.80 -3.63
CA GLU A 30 -11.07 1.43 -3.22
C GLU A 30 -10.29 0.37 -4.00
N GLU A 31 -9.82 0.68 -5.21
CA GLU A 31 -8.94 -0.21 -5.98
C GLU A 31 -7.49 -0.18 -5.47
N ASN A 32 -7.11 0.88 -4.76
CA ASN A 32 -5.77 1.03 -4.20
C ASN A 32 -5.72 0.50 -2.76
N SER A 33 -5.29 -0.76 -2.62
CA SER A 33 -5.10 -1.42 -1.34
C SER A 33 -4.21 -0.64 -0.37
N VAL A 34 -3.19 0.07 -0.87
CA VAL A 34 -2.31 0.89 -0.03
C VAL A 34 -3.07 2.08 0.56
N GLU A 35 -3.92 2.73 -0.24
CA GLU A 35 -4.79 3.81 0.26
C GLU A 35 -5.79 3.31 1.30
N ALA A 36 -6.36 2.11 1.12
CA ALA A 36 -7.26 1.51 2.09
C ALA A 36 -6.56 1.23 3.44
N ILE A 37 -5.34 0.69 3.41
CA ILE A 37 -4.51 0.48 4.61
C ILE A 37 -4.18 1.82 5.27
N TRP A 38 -3.72 2.79 4.48
CA TRP A 38 -3.37 4.11 4.99
C TRP A 38 -4.59 4.82 5.62
N PHE A 39 -5.77 4.71 5.01
CA PHE A 39 -6.99 5.26 5.58
C PHE A 39 -7.30 4.67 6.97
N GLN A 40 -7.19 3.36 7.13
CA GLN A 40 -7.39 2.69 8.41
C GLN A 40 -6.38 3.15 9.46
N LEU A 41 -5.09 3.19 9.12
CA LEU A 41 -4.02 3.65 10.02
C LEU A 41 -4.20 5.11 10.43
N LYS A 42 -4.57 6.00 9.51
CA LYS A 42 -4.89 7.40 9.81
C LYS A 42 -6.09 7.52 10.76
N ASN A 43 -7.13 6.72 10.55
CA ASN A 43 -8.30 6.71 11.42
C ASN A 43 -7.95 6.21 12.82
N LEU A 44 -7.09 5.20 12.94
CA LEU A 44 -6.58 4.75 14.22
C LEU A 44 -5.78 5.86 14.91
N LEU A 45 -4.82 6.46 14.21
CA LEU A 45 -4.00 7.57 14.70
C LEU A 45 -4.83 8.77 15.19
N ARG A 46 -5.93 9.10 14.52
CA ARG A 46 -6.86 10.15 14.97
C ARG A 46 -7.44 9.88 16.36
N ARG A 47 -7.61 8.61 16.77
CA ARG A 47 -8.06 8.27 18.13
C ARG A 47 -7.00 8.59 19.19
N PHE A 48 -5.74 8.72 18.79
CA PHE A 48 -4.59 9.06 19.64
C PHE A 48 -4.15 10.52 19.51
N TYR A 49 -4.99 11.42 18.95
CA TYR A 49 -4.61 12.82 18.70
C TYR A 49 -4.08 13.55 19.94
N ARG A 50 -4.56 13.19 21.14
CA ARG A 50 -4.11 13.76 22.43
C ARG A 50 -2.64 13.47 22.74
N PHE A 51 -2.08 12.39 22.19
CA PHE A 51 -0.67 12.02 22.32
C PHE A 51 0.20 12.67 21.23
N GLY A 52 -0.39 13.10 20.12
CA GLY A 52 0.26 13.68 18.95
C GLY A 52 0.74 15.12 19.13
N LYS A 53 1.58 15.39 20.13
CA LYS A 53 2.07 16.75 20.44
C LYS A 53 3.06 17.31 19.42
N ASN A 54 3.64 16.46 18.59
CA ASN A 54 4.53 16.84 17.49
C ASN A 54 4.55 15.74 16.41
N PHE A 55 5.13 16.08 15.25
CA PHE A 55 5.21 15.17 14.12
C PHE A 55 6.01 13.89 14.42
N LYS A 56 7.07 13.96 15.24
CA LYS A 56 7.87 12.77 15.59
C LYS A 56 7.03 11.70 16.30
N ILE A 57 6.19 12.11 17.26
CA ILE A 57 5.30 11.18 17.97
C ILE A 57 4.25 10.60 17.02
N ILE A 58 3.67 11.45 16.16
CA ILE A 58 2.71 11.01 15.15
C ILE A 58 3.33 9.97 14.20
N ASN A 59 4.54 10.23 13.70
CA ASN A 59 5.24 9.32 12.81
C ASN A 59 5.58 8.00 13.50
N PHE A 60 6.08 8.05 14.74
CA PHE A 60 6.34 6.86 15.56
C PHE A 60 5.07 6.01 15.76
N LEU A 61 3.95 6.63 16.12
CA LEU A 61 2.69 5.91 16.30
C LEU A 61 2.19 5.28 14.99
N PHE A 62 2.31 6.00 13.87
CA PHE A 62 1.94 5.48 12.56
C PHE A 62 2.78 4.26 12.17
N GLU A 63 4.11 4.35 12.30
CA GLU A 63 5.03 3.24 12.05
C GLU A 63 4.76 2.06 12.97
N PHE A 64 4.48 2.32 14.25
CA PHE A 64 4.09 1.27 15.21
C PHE A 64 2.81 0.56 14.76
N PHE A 65 1.76 1.29 14.39
CA PHE A 65 0.50 0.70 13.92
C PHE A 65 0.69 -0.12 12.64
N ALA A 66 1.52 0.36 11.71
CA ALA A 66 1.85 -0.37 10.48
C ALA A 66 2.64 -1.65 10.79
N LYS A 67 3.68 -1.55 11.63
CA LYS A 67 4.55 -2.68 12.01
C LYS A 67 3.79 -3.83 12.66
N TYR A 68 2.80 -3.51 13.48
CA TYR A 68 1.97 -4.51 14.17
C TYR A 68 0.69 -4.88 13.42
N ASN A 69 0.56 -4.48 12.14
CA ASN A 69 -0.61 -4.75 11.31
C ASN A 69 -1.94 -4.38 12.00
N LEU A 70 -2.00 -3.21 12.65
CA LEU A 70 -3.22 -2.74 13.34
C LEU A 70 -4.25 -2.17 12.35
N PHE A 71 -4.50 -2.91 11.28
CA PHE A 71 -5.46 -2.64 10.21
C PHE A 71 -5.96 -3.98 9.66
N LYS A 72 -7.11 -3.96 9.01
CA LYS A 72 -7.60 -5.11 8.24
C LYS A 72 -7.01 -5.06 6.85
N PHE A 73 -6.48 -6.18 6.37
CA PHE A 73 -6.06 -6.28 4.99
C PHE A 73 -7.29 -6.08 4.07
N PRO A 74 -7.22 -5.16 3.10
CA PRO A 74 -8.25 -5.03 2.08
C PRO A 74 -8.24 -6.27 1.17
N ASN A 75 -9.11 -6.32 0.16
CA ASN A 75 -9.12 -7.45 -0.77
C ASN A 75 -7.86 -7.45 -1.64
N LEU A 76 -6.80 -8.14 -1.20
CA LEU A 76 -5.52 -8.23 -1.90
C LEU A 76 -5.49 -9.31 -2.99
N LYS A 77 -6.62 -9.96 -3.30
CA LYS A 77 -6.69 -11.01 -4.32
C LYS A 77 -6.18 -10.59 -5.71
N ARG A 78 -6.15 -9.29 -5.98
CA ARG A 78 -5.60 -8.70 -7.22
C ARG A 78 -4.08 -8.63 -7.26
N PHE A 79 -3.39 -8.81 -6.13
CA PHE A 79 -1.95 -8.67 -6.01
C PHE A 79 -1.33 -9.98 -5.57
N ASP A 80 -0.77 -10.75 -6.51
CA ASP A 80 -0.09 -12.03 -6.21
C ASP A 80 0.99 -11.89 -5.15
N ALA A 81 1.72 -10.76 -5.13
CA ALA A 81 2.74 -10.45 -4.15
C ALA A 81 2.22 -10.43 -2.69
N PHE A 82 0.92 -10.20 -2.50
CA PHE A 82 0.28 -10.14 -1.18
C PHE A 82 -0.64 -11.33 -0.90
N SER A 83 -0.73 -12.30 -1.82
CA SER A 83 -1.48 -13.54 -1.63
C SER A 83 -0.98 -14.34 -0.42
N GLN A 84 0.31 -14.22 -0.08
CA GLN A 84 0.95 -14.90 1.05
C GLN A 84 0.74 -14.22 2.41
N LEU A 85 0.14 -13.02 2.45
CA LEU A 85 -0.15 -12.28 3.69
C LEU A 85 -1.54 -12.59 4.28
N ILE A 86 -2.34 -13.39 3.57
CA ILE A 86 -3.70 -13.81 3.94
C ILE A 86 -3.64 -15.26 4.42
#